data_AF-A0A8H4JQA7-F1
#
_entry.id   AF-A0A8H4JQA7-F1
#
_cell.length_a   1.000
_cell.length_b   1.000
_cell.length_c   1.000
_cell.angle_alpha   90.00
_cell.angle_beta   90.00
_cell.angle_gamma   90.00
#
_symmetry.space_group_name_H-M   'P 1'
#
loop_
_entity.id
_entity.type
_entity.pdbx_description
1 polymer ?
#
loop_
_entity_poly.entity_id
_entity_poly.type
_entity_poly.pdbx_seq_one_letter_code
_entity_poly.pdbx_strand_id
1 'polypeptide(L)'
;MFFFTACYAPRPGIHDFIRNVDGMVDECAAYVSHGRGRVSNYHLIKLMSTFAPGRSVMEWLKGHQDAGFEVLRFVDVRRLVQFGVIKGCLYRVHKFVVSRQYLAGLASGQSKPVPGGDPLQKYTDGCHHFDQIITEQNMTDSDIMEKLKKLPVPKGDLAVFYR
;
A
#
# COMPACT_ATOMS: atom_id res chain seq x y z
N MET A 1 4.50 -8.55 8.02
CA MET A 1 3.81 -7.78 9.09
C MET A 1 2.70 -6.94 8.45
N PHE A 2 1.53 -6.81 9.09
CA PHE A 2 0.40 -6.02 8.57
C PHE A 2 0.45 -4.59 9.13
N PHE A 3 0.26 -3.60 8.26
CA PHE A 3 0.22 -2.18 8.62
C PHE A 3 -0.97 -1.49 7.95
N PHE A 4 -1.67 -0.61 8.67
CA PHE A 4 -2.78 0.17 8.11
C PHE A 4 -2.33 1.18 7.05
N THR A 5 -1.07 1.59 7.09
CA THR A 5 -0.43 2.46 6.09
C THR A 5 -0.04 1.72 4.81
N ALA A 6 -0.04 0.37 4.82
CA ALA A 6 0.28 -0.41 3.63
C ALA A 6 -0.84 -0.29 2.58
N CYS A 7 -0.46 -0.34 1.30
CA CYS A 7 -1.37 -0.38 0.18
C CYS A 7 -1.45 -1.82 -0.37
N TYR A 8 -2.64 -2.21 -0.84
CA TYR A 8 -2.85 -3.50 -1.50
C TYR A 8 -3.72 -3.31 -2.73
N ALA A 9 -3.50 -4.15 -3.74
CA ALA A 9 -4.27 -4.12 -4.97
C ALA A 9 -4.60 -5.55 -5.45
N PRO A 10 -5.68 -5.75 -6.21
CA PRO A 10 -6.04 -7.03 -6.79
C PRO A 10 -4.98 -7.58 -7.74
N ARG A 11 -4.74 -8.88 -7.65
CA ARG A 11 -4.03 -9.68 -8.65
C ARG A 11 -5.02 -10.37 -9.58
N PRO A 12 -4.58 -10.88 -10.75
CA PRO A 12 -5.43 -11.71 -11.61
C PRO A 12 -6.12 -12.88 -10.89
N GLY A 13 -5.53 -13.43 -9.81
CA GLY A 13 -6.13 -14.46 -8.97
C GLY A 13 -7.45 -14.05 -8.27
N ILE A 14 -7.82 -12.77 -8.29
CA ILE A 14 -9.14 -12.30 -7.84
C ILE A 14 -10.29 -12.99 -8.60
N HIS A 15 -10.06 -13.44 -9.84
CA HIS A 15 -11.09 -14.12 -10.63
C HIS A 15 -11.54 -15.44 -9.99
N ASP A 16 -10.61 -16.20 -9.41
CA ASP A 16 -10.90 -17.46 -8.73
C ASP A 16 -11.68 -17.21 -7.45
N PHE A 17 -11.33 -16.14 -6.74
CA PHE A 17 -12.09 -15.65 -5.59
C PHE A 17 -13.53 -15.28 -5.99
N ILE A 18 -13.72 -14.49 -7.05
CA ILE A 18 -15.07 -14.09 -7.51
C ILE A 18 -15.92 -15.30 -7.93
N ARG A 19 -15.30 -16.29 -8.58
CA ARG A 19 -15.97 -17.52 -9.02
C ARG A 19 -16.18 -18.53 -7.89
N ASN A 20 -15.67 -18.25 -6.69
CA ASN A 20 -15.69 -19.17 -5.56
C ASN A 20 -15.09 -20.55 -5.90
N VAL A 21 -13.98 -20.56 -6.65
CA VAL A 21 -13.26 -21.80 -6.99
C VAL A 21 -12.86 -22.50 -5.69
N ASP A 22 -13.15 -23.81 -5.61
CA ASP A 22 -12.90 -24.65 -4.43
C ASP A 22 -13.49 -24.12 -3.11
N GLY A 23 -14.55 -23.30 -3.16
CA GLY A 23 -15.15 -22.70 -1.97
C GLY A 23 -14.31 -21.60 -1.31
N MET A 24 -13.41 -20.96 -2.06
CA MET A 24 -12.48 -19.94 -1.53
C MET A 24 -13.16 -18.77 -0.81
N VAL A 25 -14.32 -18.31 -1.27
CA VAL A 25 -15.09 -17.25 -0.61
C VAL A 25 -15.73 -17.77 0.68
N ASP A 26 -16.13 -19.03 0.71
CA ASP A 26 -16.70 -19.64 1.91
C ASP A 26 -15.65 -19.82 3.00
N GLU A 27 -14.44 -20.24 2.61
CA GLU A 27 -13.26 -20.27 3.49
C GLU A 27 -12.93 -18.86 4.00
N CYS A 28 -12.92 -17.86 3.11
CA CYS A 28 -12.70 -16.47 3.47
C CYS A 28 -13.74 -16.00 4.49
N ALA A 29 -15.02 -16.25 4.24
CA ALA A 29 -16.11 -15.86 5.13
C ALA A 29 -15.93 -16.47 6.52
N ALA A 30 -15.57 -17.75 6.62
CA ALA A 30 -15.31 -18.40 7.91
C ALA A 30 -14.08 -17.80 8.63
N TYR A 31 -13.07 -17.40 7.88
CA TYR A 31 -11.82 -16.86 8.44
C TYR A 31 -11.94 -15.40 8.91
N VAL A 32 -12.62 -14.55 8.13
CA VAL A 32 -12.63 -13.09 8.29
C VAL A 32 -13.84 -12.56 9.05
N SER A 33 -14.96 -13.30 9.10
CA SER A 33 -16.15 -12.82 9.80
C SER A 33 -15.86 -12.70 11.29
N HIS A 34 -16.30 -11.59 11.89
CA HIS A 34 -16.18 -11.32 13.31
C HIS A 34 -17.56 -11.06 13.92
N GLY A 35 -17.74 -11.47 15.19
CA GLY A 35 -19.03 -11.37 15.89
C GLY A 35 -19.94 -12.56 15.62
N ARG A 36 -21.27 -12.35 15.69
CA ARG A 36 -22.28 -13.43 15.63
C ARG A 36 -22.78 -13.78 14.23
N GLY A 37 -22.42 -13.01 13.20
CA GLY A 37 -22.96 -13.17 11.85
C GLY A 37 -21.87 -13.43 10.82
N ARG A 38 -22.09 -14.43 9.95
CA ARG A 38 -21.24 -14.67 8.77
C ARG A 38 -21.51 -13.58 7.73
N VAL A 39 -20.45 -12.96 7.23
CA VAL A 39 -20.56 -11.97 6.15
C VAL A 39 -20.92 -12.67 4.84
N SER A 40 -21.81 -12.07 4.04
CA SER A 40 -22.24 -12.68 2.78
C SER A 40 -21.12 -12.68 1.73
N ASN A 41 -21.13 -13.70 0.86
CA ASN A 41 -20.11 -13.87 -0.18
C ASN A 41 -20.05 -12.64 -1.10
N TYR A 42 -21.20 -12.07 -1.46
CA TYR A 42 -21.28 -10.84 -2.24
C TYR A 42 -20.51 -9.68 -1.62
N HIS A 43 -20.66 -9.45 -0.31
CA HIS A 43 -19.97 -8.36 0.37
C HIS A 43 -18.46 -8.59 0.44
N LEU A 44 -18.01 -9.83 0.64
CA LEU A 44 -16.58 -10.16 0.64
C LEU A 44 -15.96 -9.98 -0.74
N ILE A 45 -16.65 -10.43 -1.80
CA ILE A 45 -16.24 -10.21 -3.18
C ILE A 45 -16.14 -8.71 -3.48
N LYS A 46 -17.17 -7.95 -3.11
CA LYS A 46 -17.18 -6.49 -3.26
C LYS A 46 -15.97 -5.86 -2.57
N LEU A 47 -15.75 -6.16 -1.29
CA LEU A 47 -14.61 -5.64 -0.53
C LEU A 47 -13.26 -6.01 -1.16
N MET A 48 -13.07 -7.27 -1.56
CA MET A 48 -11.81 -7.72 -2.16
C MET A 48 -11.53 -7.00 -3.49
N SER A 49 -12.59 -6.72 -4.27
CA SER A 49 -12.50 -6.04 -5.57
C SER A 49 -12.28 -4.52 -5.49
N THR A 50 -12.51 -3.88 -4.33
CA THR A 50 -12.37 -2.42 -4.17
C THR A 50 -11.00 -1.98 -3.69
N PHE A 51 -10.09 -2.92 -3.40
CA PHE A 51 -8.67 -2.59 -3.19
C PHE A 51 -8.10 -1.96 -4.47
N ALA A 52 -7.20 -0.98 -4.31
CA ALA A 52 -6.64 -0.24 -5.42
C ALA A 52 -5.22 0.25 -5.10
N PRO A 53 -4.35 0.37 -6.11
CA PRO A 53 -3.04 1.01 -5.93
C PRO A 53 -3.19 2.43 -5.40
N GLY A 54 -2.22 2.88 -4.61
CA GLY A 54 -2.18 4.26 -4.12
C GLY A 54 -3.12 4.60 -2.97
N ARG A 55 -3.91 3.64 -2.48
CA ARG A 55 -4.77 3.80 -1.30
C ARG A 55 -4.33 2.86 -0.19
N SER A 56 -4.00 3.42 0.96
CA SER A 56 -3.68 2.63 2.16
C SER A 56 -4.92 1.91 2.69
N VAL A 57 -4.73 0.84 3.48
CA VAL A 57 -5.85 0.16 4.14
C VAL A 57 -6.64 1.14 5.02
N MET A 58 -5.97 2.08 5.68
CA MET A 58 -6.63 3.10 6.50
C MET A 58 -7.56 4.00 5.67
N GLU A 59 -7.08 4.53 4.55
CA GLU A 59 -7.88 5.35 3.63
C GLU A 59 -9.01 4.54 2.99
N TRP A 60 -8.75 3.27 2.67
CA TRP A 60 -9.76 2.35 2.15
C TRP A 60 -10.88 2.12 3.17
N LEU A 61 -10.55 1.91 4.45
CA LEU A 61 -11.55 1.77 5.52
C LEU A 61 -12.37 3.04 5.69
N LYS A 62 -11.70 4.20 5.77
CA LYS A 62 -12.38 5.48 5.91
C LYS A 62 -13.35 5.74 4.76
N GLY A 63 -12.93 5.47 3.52
CA GLY A 63 -13.79 5.65 2.34
C GLY A 63 -15.05 4.76 2.37
N HIS A 64 -14.99 3.56 2.95
CA HIS A 64 -16.17 2.71 3.11
C HIS A 64 -17.07 3.15 4.27
N GLN A 65 -16.49 3.65 5.37
CA GLN A 65 -17.25 4.24 6.48
C GLN A 65 -18.02 5.48 6.02
N ASP A 66 -17.37 6.38 5.29
CA ASP A 66 -17.98 7.59 4.75
C ASP A 66 -19.11 7.27 3.74
N ALA A 67 -19.02 6.12 3.04
CA ALA A 67 -20.04 5.63 2.13
C ALA A 67 -21.19 4.86 2.82
N GLY A 68 -21.20 4.76 4.15
CA GLY A 68 -22.23 4.05 4.93
C GLY A 68 -22.17 2.52 4.79
N PHE A 69 -21.01 1.95 4.43
CA PHE A 69 -20.85 0.52 4.24
C PHE A 69 -20.54 -0.20 5.57
N GLU A 70 -21.59 -0.41 6.38
CA GLU A 70 -21.51 -0.96 7.74
C GLU A 70 -20.95 -2.39 7.84
N VAL A 71 -20.84 -3.12 6.72
CA VAL A 71 -20.36 -4.52 6.70
C VAL A 71 -18.97 -4.68 7.31
N LEU A 72 -18.13 -3.64 7.24
CA LEU A 72 -16.78 -3.66 7.82
C LEU A 72 -16.79 -3.85 9.34
N ARG A 73 -17.89 -3.57 10.03
CA ARG A 73 -18.06 -3.84 11.47
C ARG A 73 -18.07 -5.33 11.81
N PHE A 74 -18.32 -6.18 10.81
CA PHE A 74 -18.38 -7.63 10.94
C PHE A 74 -17.22 -8.35 10.25
N VAL A 75 -16.20 -7.61 9.77
CA VAL A 75 -15.04 -8.17 9.07
C VAL A 75 -13.76 -7.81 9.82
N ASP A 76 -12.96 -8.81 10.17
CA ASP A 76 -11.57 -8.60 10.57
C ASP A 76 -10.75 -8.24 9.33
N VAL A 77 -10.46 -6.95 9.19
CA VAL A 77 -9.75 -6.36 8.03
C VAL A 77 -8.35 -6.94 7.88
N ARG A 78 -7.65 -7.19 9.00
CA ARG A 78 -6.31 -7.76 8.97
C ARG A 78 -6.37 -9.18 8.40
N ARG A 79 -7.34 -9.98 8.82
CA ARG A 79 -7.57 -11.33 8.26
C ARG A 79 -7.97 -11.28 6.79
N LEU A 80 -8.83 -10.34 6.39
CA LEU A 80 -9.23 -10.18 4.98
C LEU A 80 -8.02 -9.92 4.08
N VAL A 81 -7.18 -8.95 4.45
CA VAL A 81 -5.98 -8.62 3.69
C VAL A 81 -5.00 -9.78 3.68
N GLN A 82 -4.78 -10.42 4.83
CA GLN A 82 -3.89 -11.58 4.94
C GLN A 82 -4.38 -12.75 4.06
N PHE A 83 -5.68 -13.05 4.10
CA PHE A 83 -6.29 -14.07 3.25
C PHE A 83 -6.08 -13.77 1.78
N GLY A 84 -6.39 -12.54 1.34
CA GLY A 84 -6.19 -12.11 -0.04
C GLY A 84 -4.72 -12.22 -0.48
N VAL A 85 -3.76 -11.91 0.38
CA VAL A 85 -2.34 -12.06 0.06
C VAL A 85 -1.95 -13.54 -0.07
N ILE A 86 -2.35 -14.38 0.89
CA ILE A 86 -2.01 -15.81 0.92
C ILE A 86 -2.64 -16.56 -0.28
N LYS A 87 -3.91 -16.30 -0.58
CA LYS A 87 -4.64 -16.93 -1.68
C LYS A 87 -4.34 -16.32 -3.05
N GLY A 88 -3.39 -15.38 -3.13
CA GLY A 88 -2.99 -14.79 -4.40
C GLY A 88 -3.97 -13.75 -4.96
N CYS A 89 -5.03 -13.38 -4.26
CA CYS A 89 -6.03 -12.39 -4.69
C CYS A 89 -5.52 -10.94 -4.60
N LEU A 90 -4.65 -10.64 -3.64
CA LEU A 90 -4.11 -9.29 -3.39
C LEU A 90 -2.59 -9.32 -3.39
N TYR A 91 -1.93 -8.29 -3.92
CA TYR A 91 -0.51 -8.05 -3.72
C TYR A 91 -0.29 -6.77 -2.90
N ARG A 92 0.83 -6.71 -2.19
CA ARG A 92 1.24 -5.52 -1.47
C ARG A 92 1.85 -4.53 -2.47
N VAL A 93 1.40 -3.29 -2.41
CA VAL A 93 1.88 -2.18 -3.23
C VAL A 93 2.75 -1.29 -2.36
N HIS A 94 3.97 -1.05 -2.81
CA HIS A 94 4.96 -0.23 -2.14
C HIS A 94 4.99 1.18 -2.74
N LYS A 95 5.15 2.18 -1.88
CA LYS A 95 5.31 3.59 -2.23
C LYS A 95 6.80 3.90 -2.40
N PHE A 96 7.17 4.59 -3.47
CA PHE A 96 8.54 4.98 -3.78
C PHE A 96 8.60 6.47 -4.11
N VAL A 97 9.76 7.09 -3.86
CA VAL A 97 10.05 8.48 -4.28
C VAL A 97 11.18 8.48 -5.29
N VAL A 98 11.05 9.33 -6.29
CA VAL A 98 12.08 9.54 -7.31
C VAL A 98 12.31 11.02 -7.56
N SER A 99 13.57 11.44 -7.66
CA SER A 99 14.00 12.74 -8.17
C SER A 99 14.52 12.57 -9.59
N ARG A 100 13.95 13.32 -10.55
CA ARG A 100 14.37 13.22 -11.95
C ARG A 100 15.82 13.70 -12.13
N GLN A 101 16.19 14.80 -11.47
CA GLN A 101 17.56 15.31 -11.49
C GLN A 101 18.54 14.35 -10.84
N TYR A 102 18.19 13.77 -9.69
CA TYR A 102 19.09 12.83 -9.02
C TYR A 102 19.34 11.59 -9.88
N LEU A 103 18.29 11.02 -10.47
CA LEU A 103 18.41 9.93 -11.43
C LEU A 103 19.25 10.30 -12.65
N ALA A 104 19.03 11.49 -13.23
CA ALA A 104 19.82 11.95 -14.38
C ALA A 104 21.30 12.07 -14.01
N GLY A 105 21.60 12.61 -12.82
CA GLY A 105 22.96 12.68 -12.30
C GLY A 105 23.59 11.30 -12.07
N LEU A 106 22.80 10.31 -11.64
CA LEU A 106 23.31 8.95 -11.39
C LEU A 106 23.63 8.29 -12.73
N ALA A 107 22.77 8.46 -13.73
CA ALA A 107 22.96 7.94 -15.08
C ALA A 107 24.17 8.58 -15.79
N SER A 108 24.43 9.87 -15.56
CA SER A 108 25.59 10.59 -16.12
C SER A 108 26.87 10.44 -15.28
N GLY A 109 26.81 9.78 -14.12
CA GLY A 109 27.93 9.66 -13.18
C GLY A 109 28.31 10.97 -12.47
N GLN A 110 27.50 12.02 -12.61
CA GLN A 110 27.74 13.35 -12.06
C GLN A 110 27.22 13.51 -10.62
N SER A 111 26.25 12.69 -10.19
CA SER A 111 25.80 12.68 -8.80
C SER A 111 26.46 11.54 -8.03
N LYS A 112 27.13 11.91 -6.94
CA LYS A 112 27.57 10.97 -5.89
C LYS A 112 26.88 11.37 -4.59
N PRO A 113 26.52 10.43 -3.71
CA PRO A 113 26.07 10.76 -2.36
C PRO A 113 27.13 11.66 -1.70
N VAL A 114 26.77 12.89 -1.38
CA VAL A 114 27.71 13.85 -0.78
C VAL A 114 27.73 13.61 0.73
N PRO A 115 28.90 13.41 1.37
CA PRO A 115 28.99 13.33 2.82
C PRO A 115 28.44 14.62 3.46
N GLY A 116 27.40 14.50 4.29
CA GLY A 116 26.73 15.65 4.91
C GLY A 116 25.56 16.26 4.11
N GLY A 117 25.19 15.68 2.96
CA GLY A 117 23.96 16.02 2.24
C GLY A 117 22.69 15.62 3.00
N ASP A 118 21.51 16.05 2.49
CA ASP A 118 20.24 15.68 3.11
C ASP A 118 20.08 14.14 3.13
N PRO A 119 19.85 13.52 4.31
CA PRO A 119 19.75 12.07 4.45
C PRO A 119 18.69 11.44 3.54
N LEU A 120 17.67 12.20 3.12
CA LEU A 120 16.61 11.69 2.26
C LEU A 120 16.97 11.65 0.78
N GLN A 121 17.93 12.46 0.33
CA GLN A 121 18.26 12.57 -1.10
C GLN A 121 18.67 11.21 -1.70
N LYS A 122 19.43 10.40 -0.95
CA LYS A 122 19.86 9.06 -1.40
C LYS A 122 18.70 8.09 -1.65
N TYR A 123 17.54 8.29 -1.01
CA TYR A 123 16.36 7.44 -1.19
C TYR A 123 15.50 7.85 -2.39
N THR A 124 15.88 8.92 -3.10
CA THR A 124 15.13 9.45 -4.26
C THR A 124 15.56 8.86 -5.60
N ASP A 125 16.24 7.71 -5.59
CA ASP A 125 16.61 6.95 -6.79
C ASP A 125 15.49 6.03 -7.30
N GLY A 126 14.37 5.93 -6.57
CA GLY A 126 13.25 5.03 -6.90
C GLY A 126 13.51 3.55 -6.57
N CYS A 127 14.63 3.21 -5.93
CA CYS A 127 14.95 1.86 -5.47
C CYS A 127 14.57 1.61 -4.00
N HIS A 128 14.21 2.67 -3.28
CA HIS A 128 13.89 2.61 -1.86
C HIS A 128 12.41 2.85 -1.60
N HIS A 129 11.71 1.82 -1.12
CA HIS A 129 10.31 1.97 -0.72
C HIS A 129 10.20 2.67 0.63
N PHE A 130 9.08 3.34 0.88
CA PHE A 130 8.86 4.12 2.09
C PHE A 130 9.06 3.31 3.39
N ASP A 131 8.67 2.03 3.45
CA ASP A 131 8.90 1.23 4.68
C ASP A 131 10.39 1.11 5.05
N GLN A 132 11.29 1.09 4.05
CA GLN A 132 12.73 1.04 4.28
C GLN A 132 13.19 2.37 4.87
N ILE A 133 12.76 3.49 4.26
CA ILE A 133 13.10 4.84 4.71
C ILE A 133 12.61 5.05 6.15
N ILE A 134 11.36 4.67 6.45
CA ILE A 134 10.77 4.75 7.79
C ILE A 134 11.63 4.01 8.80
N THR A 135 12.07 2.80 8.45
CA THR A 135 12.87 1.93 9.33
C THR A 135 14.28 2.48 9.54
N GLU A 136 14.95 2.89 8.48
CA GLU A 136 16.34 3.36 8.53
C GLU A 136 16.48 4.76 9.11
N GLN A 137 15.50 5.62 8.89
CA GLN A 137 15.53 7.03 9.31
C GLN A 137 14.75 7.28 10.61
N ASN A 138 13.99 6.29 11.10
CA ASN A 138 13.10 6.43 12.26
C ASN A 138 12.16 7.64 12.12
N MET A 139 11.47 7.72 10.98
CA MET A 139 10.59 8.83 10.61
C MET A 139 9.22 8.30 10.19
N THR A 140 8.15 9.08 10.40
CA THR A 140 6.82 8.72 9.89
C THR A 140 6.69 9.01 8.39
N ASP A 141 5.66 8.47 7.73
CA ASP A 141 5.36 8.79 6.32
C ASP A 141 5.20 10.30 6.11
N SER A 142 4.52 10.98 7.04
CA SER A 142 4.33 12.43 7.02
C SER A 142 5.65 13.19 7.14
N ASP A 143 6.53 12.79 8.06
CA ASP A 143 7.84 13.43 8.25
C ASP A 143 8.71 13.30 7.00
N ILE A 144 8.71 12.11 6.38
CA ILE A 144 9.43 11.86 5.12
C ILE A 144 8.88 12.80 4.04
N MET A 145 7.56 12.87 3.88
CA MET A 145 6.94 13.75 2.89
C MET A 145 7.24 15.24 3.13
N GLU A 146 7.29 15.70 4.38
CA GLU A 146 7.64 17.07 4.71
C GLU A 146 9.11 17.39 4.40
N LYS A 147 10.03 16.48 4.73
CA LYS A 147 11.45 16.66 4.43
C LYS A 147 11.73 16.59 2.94
N LEU A 148 11.08 15.68 2.21
CA LEU A 148 11.13 15.63 0.75
C LEU A 148 10.71 16.97 0.12
N LYS A 149 9.68 17.64 0.64
CA LYS A 149 9.26 18.98 0.18
C LYS A 149 10.29 20.07 0.44
N LYS A 150 11.18 19.90 1.43
CA LYS A 150 12.23 20.85 1.82
C LYS A 150 13.55 20.63 1.06
N LEU A 151 13.67 19.55 0.29
CA LEU A 151 14.88 19.29 -0.51
C LEU A 151 15.11 20.43 -1.51
N PRO A 152 16.38 20.87 -1.71
CA PRO A 152 16.73 21.94 -2.64
C PRO A 152 16.72 21.43 -4.10
N VAL A 153 15.57 20.91 -4.54
CA VAL A 153 15.32 20.42 -5.90
C VAL A 153 14.27 21.30 -6.58
N PRO A 154 14.24 21.40 -7.93
CA PRO A 154 13.22 22.17 -8.62
C PRO A 154 11.81 21.70 -8.29
N LYS A 155 10.85 22.64 -8.36
CA LYS A 155 9.43 22.30 -8.20
C LYS A 155 9.01 21.27 -9.25
N GLY A 156 8.39 20.18 -8.78
CA GLY A 156 7.94 19.09 -9.65
C GLY A 156 9.02 18.07 -10.02
N ASP A 157 10.24 18.19 -9.49
CA ASP A 157 11.31 17.21 -9.71
C ASP A 157 11.04 15.87 -9.01
N LEU A 158 10.40 15.93 -7.84
CA LEU A 158 10.03 14.74 -7.07
C LEU A 158 8.71 14.16 -7.56
N ALA A 159 8.71 12.86 -7.83
CA ALA A 159 7.51 12.08 -8.10
C ALA A 159 7.39 10.93 -7.10
N VAL A 160 6.16 10.64 -6.69
CA VAL A 160 5.82 9.46 -5.89
C VAL A 160 5.07 8.48 -6.79
N PHE A 161 5.48 7.22 -6.76
CA PHE A 161 4.81 6.17 -7.51
C PHE A 161 4.62 4.92 -6.67
N TYR A 162 3.75 4.03 -7.15
CA TYR A 162 3.31 2.83 -6.45
C TYR A 162 3.64 1.61 -7.30
N ARG A 163 4.36 0.64 -6.73
CA ARG A 163 4.80 -0.59 -7.42
C ARG A 163 4.58 -1.82 -6.55
#